data_AF-A0A354EJE5-F1
#
_entry.id   AF-A0A354EJE5-F1
#
_cell.length_a   1.000
_cell.length_b   1.000
_cell.length_c   1.000
_cell.angle_alpha   90.00
_cell.angle_beta   90.00
_cell.angle_gamma   90.00
#
_symmetry.space_group_name_H-M   'P 1'
#
loop_
_entity.id
_entity.type
_entity.pdbx_description
1 polymer ?
#
loop_
_entity_poly.entity_id
_entity_poly.type
_entity_poly.pdbx_seq_one_letter_code
_entity_poly.pdbx_strand_id
1 'polypeptide(L)'
;MTCNKKTFLKLILPTLILVGILVFWRINKITKYQKNAEEKILVQTGDIYQNIHLPSGAISQANFLERNDFSSFQGLPDKKGNREFYNNYSLIYSEDKNKIALVSFIGSKEKESKQKEFICNISKKECQQESLFFNKYKINNLNIISRSVLWLGWNSKKNIVLGLVTNSVNNGTLYACNIDTEICNKNTEANLNFPNGALNKSLDKVIAIKQNDIANEKIGDKWELFLYDIMDLNKPIKSYDISQVINRDEDLIYDGINSIAWSVDEDIILIGSTRNIFQFNLKKGDLRKIFTDVSEGEGDTYWNSDHIKLSLSGRYAIFIDNPNMDMADEKNDESGENGILKIIDLQNKNKIISLLQAKNLILK
;
A
#
# COMPACT_ATOMS: atom_id res chain seq x y z
N MET A 1 -53.10 5.93 -24.55
CA MET A 1 -52.00 4.97 -24.28
C MET A 1 -52.21 4.35 -22.91
N THR A 2 -52.82 3.17 -22.85
CA THR A 2 -53.01 2.43 -21.60
C THR A 2 -51.77 1.57 -21.33
N CYS A 3 -50.94 2.02 -20.38
CA CYS A 3 -49.77 1.26 -19.94
C CYS A 3 -50.23 -0.01 -19.22
N ASN A 4 -49.91 -1.18 -19.79
CA ASN A 4 -50.38 -2.47 -19.33
C ASN A 4 -49.62 -2.88 -18.04
N LYS A 5 -50.19 -2.53 -16.88
CA LYS A 5 -49.62 -2.77 -15.53
C LYS A 5 -49.15 -4.22 -15.29
N LYS A 6 -49.76 -5.21 -15.96
CA LYS A 6 -49.39 -6.63 -15.82
C LYS A 6 -48.02 -6.96 -16.42
N THR A 7 -47.58 -6.25 -17.46
CA THR A 7 -46.28 -6.48 -18.10
C THR A 7 -45.14 -5.84 -17.30
N PHE A 8 -45.41 -4.68 -16.68
CA PHE A 8 -44.46 -3.96 -15.85
C PHE A 8 -44.07 -4.74 -14.58
N LEU A 9 -45.07 -5.38 -13.93
CA LEU A 9 -44.83 -6.18 -12.72
C LEU A 9 -44.04 -7.48 -13.02
N LYS A 10 -44.23 -8.09 -14.20
CA LYS A 10 -43.53 -9.31 -14.62
C LYS A 10 -42.03 -9.10 -14.89
N LEU A 11 -41.60 -7.88 -15.22
CA LEU A 11 -40.21 -7.57 -15.53
C LEU A 11 -39.42 -7.08 -14.31
N ILE A 12 -40.06 -6.35 -13.40
CA ILE A 12 -39.39 -5.71 -12.24
C ILE A 12 -39.19 -6.67 -11.07
N LEU A 13 -40.16 -7.57 -10.83
CA LEU A 13 -40.07 -8.53 -9.73
C LEU A 13 -38.87 -9.49 -9.86
N PRO A 14 -38.61 -10.13 -11.02
CA PRO A 14 -37.45 -11.01 -11.16
C PRO A 14 -36.12 -10.26 -11.14
N THR A 15 -36.06 -9.01 -11.62
CA THR A 15 -34.83 -8.19 -11.53
C THR A 15 -34.55 -7.77 -10.08
N LEU A 16 -35.55 -7.38 -9.30
CA LEU A 16 -35.37 -7.09 -7.87
C LEU A 16 -34.94 -8.32 -7.06
N ILE A 17 -35.50 -9.49 -7.36
CA ILE A 17 -35.10 -10.75 -6.73
C ILE A 17 -33.65 -11.10 -7.10
N LEU A 18 -33.27 -10.94 -8.37
CA LEU A 18 -31.90 -11.21 -8.83
C LEU A 18 -30.89 -10.27 -8.16
N VAL A 19 -31.20 -8.97 -8.06
CA VAL A 19 -30.37 -7.98 -7.35
C VAL A 19 -30.29 -8.32 -5.86
N GLY A 20 -31.40 -8.69 -5.23
CA GLY A 20 -31.43 -9.10 -3.82
C GLY A 20 -30.58 -10.34 -3.55
N ILE A 21 -30.65 -11.35 -4.42
CA ILE A 21 -29.84 -12.58 -4.32
C ILE A 21 -28.35 -12.26 -4.52
N LEU A 22 -28.00 -11.42 -5.50
CA LEU A 22 -26.60 -11.03 -5.77
C LEU A 22 -26.01 -10.22 -4.61
N VAL A 23 -26.77 -9.29 -4.04
CA VAL A 23 -26.37 -8.51 -2.86
C VAL A 23 -26.20 -9.43 -1.65
N PHE A 24 -27.15 -10.33 -1.41
CA PHE A 24 -27.08 -11.28 -0.30
C PHE A 24 -25.90 -12.24 -0.43
N TRP A 25 -25.64 -12.79 -1.63
CA TRP A 25 -24.48 -13.63 -1.91
C TRP A 25 -23.15 -12.88 -1.70
N ARG A 26 -23.07 -11.63 -2.14
CA ARG A 26 -21.87 -10.80 -1.95
C ARG A 26 -21.62 -10.53 -0.48
N ILE A 27 -22.66 -10.16 0.28
CA ILE A 27 -22.57 -9.93 1.73
C ILE A 27 -22.16 -11.21 2.47
N ASN A 28 -22.77 -12.36 2.15
CA ASN A 28 -22.44 -13.65 2.79
C ASN A 28 -21.03 -14.14 2.46
N LYS A 29 -20.57 -13.93 1.22
CA LYS A 29 -19.20 -14.29 0.83
C LYS A 29 -18.17 -13.41 1.57
N ILE A 30 -18.42 -12.11 1.70
CA ILE A 30 -17.56 -11.19 2.46
C ILE A 30 -17.53 -11.57 3.94
N THR A 31 -18.69 -11.78 4.57
CA THR A 31 -18.76 -12.15 6.00
C THR A 31 -18.17 -13.52 6.28
N LYS A 32 -18.34 -14.52 5.41
CA LYS A 32 -17.78 -15.87 5.62
C LYS A 32 -16.25 -15.89 5.47
N TYR A 33 -15.67 -15.11 4.57
CA TYR A 33 -14.21 -15.00 4.43
C TYR A 33 -13.58 -14.14 5.54
N GLN A 34 -14.29 -13.14 6.07
CA GLN A 34 -13.80 -12.32 7.18
C GLN A 34 -13.87 -13.02 8.55
N LYS A 35 -14.83 -13.92 8.79
CA LYS A 35 -15.04 -14.51 10.12
C LYS A 35 -14.00 -15.57 10.54
N ASN A 36 -13.22 -16.11 9.58
CA ASN A 36 -12.24 -17.18 9.82
C ASN A 36 -10.81 -16.83 9.35
N ALA A 37 -10.56 -15.62 8.87
CA ALA A 37 -9.19 -15.20 8.58
C ALA A 37 -8.50 -14.88 9.92
N GLU A 38 -7.39 -15.56 10.19
CA GLU A 38 -6.59 -15.35 11.39
C GLU A 38 -6.13 -13.88 11.44
N GLU A 39 -6.52 -13.16 12.50
CA GLU A 39 -6.20 -11.74 12.68
C GLU A 39 -4.77 -11.59 13.14
N LYS A 40 -3.83 -11.63 12.20
CA LYS A 40 -2.41 -11.53 12.49
C LYS A 40 -1.69 -10.48 11.66
N ILE A 41 -0.60 -9.98 12.21
CA ILE A 41 0.30 -9.05 11.53
C ILE A 41 1.74 -9.58 11.54
N LEU A 42 2.45 -9.37 10.44
CA LEU A 42 3.85 -9.72 10.32
C LEU A 42 4.72 -8.57 10.81
N VAL A 43 5.66 -8.89 11.69
CA VAL A 43 6.70 -7.96 12.12
C VAL A 43 8.07 -8.60 11.97
N GLN A 44 9.08 -7.75 11.81
CA GLN A 44 10.49 -8.14 11.85
C GLN A 44 11.15 -7.50 13.08
N THR A 45 11.94 -8.27 13.82
CA THR A 45 12.78 -7.83 14.94
C THR A 45 14.21 -8.33 14.72
N GLY A 46 15.09 -7.43 14.24
CA GLY A 46 16.40 -7.85 13.72
C GLY A 46 16.22 -8.84 12.56
N ASP A 47 16.76 -10.05 12.64
CA ASP A 47 16.63 -11.08 11.60
C ASP A 47 15.42 -12.01 11.78
N ILE A 48 14.61 -11.80 12.83
CA ILE A 48 13.50 -12.68 13.18
C ILE A 48 12.20 -12.11 12.61
N TYR A 49 11.45 -12.96 11.90
CA TYR A 49 10.12 -12.63 11.39
C TYR A 49 9.04 -13.38 12.18
N GLN A 50 8.09 -12.65 12.73
CA GLN A 50 7.07 -13.17 13.63
C GLN A 50 5.67 -12.68 13.24
N ASN A 51 4.68 -13.55 13.38
CA ASN A 51 3.27 -13.21 13.31
C ASN A 51 2.76 -12.92 14.72
N ILE A 52 2.07 -11.79 14.88
CA ILE A 52 1.39 -11.42 16.13
C ILE A 52 -0.12 -11.50 15.90
N HIS A 53 -0.80 -12.35 16.66
CA HIS A 53 -2.26 -12.46 16.64
C HIS A 53 -2.89 -11.29 17.40
N LEU A 54 -3.49 -10.35 16.66
CA LEU A 54 -3.91 -9.02 17.13
C LEU A 54 -4.87 -9.07 18.34
N PRO A 55 -5.88 -9.97 18.40
CA PRO A 55 -6.77 -10.02 19.56
C PRO A 55 -6.11 -10.52 20.85
N SER A 56 -5.07 -11.37 20.74
CA SER A 56 -4.48 -12.07 21.89
C SER A 56 -3.07 -11.63 22.26
N GLY A 57 -2.35 -10.99 21.34
CA GLY A 57 -0.91 -10.74 21.43
C GLY A 57 -0.02 -11.98 21.25
N ALA A 58 -0.60 -13.18 21.03
CA ALA A 58 0.17 -14.41 20.83
C ALA A 58 1.12 -14.30 19.63
N ILE A 59 2.36 -14.74 19.81
CA ILE A 59 3.44 -14.65 18.83
C ILE A 59 3.73 -16.03 18.26
N SER A 60 3.88 -16.13 16.94
CA SER A 60 4.32 -17.34 16.25
C SER A 60 5.38 -16.98 15.20
N GLN A 61 6.21 -17.94 14.79
CA GLN A 61 7.18 -17.69 13.72
C GLN A 61 6.48 -17.57 12.37
N ALA A 62 6.87 -16.58 11.58
CA ALA A 62 6.38 -16.44 10.21
C ALA A 62 6.99 -17.53 9.32
N ASN A 63 6.21 -18.10 8.42
CA ASN A 63 6.74 -19.03 7.42
C ASN A 63 7.41 -18.27 6.25
N PHE A 64 8.11 -18.98 5.37
CA PHE A 64 8.86 -18.37 4.26
C PHE A 64 7.97 -17.58 3.28
N LEU A 65 6.72 -18.01 3.07
CA LEU A 65 5.76 -17.31 2.21
C LEU A 65 5.35 -15.97 2.81
N GLU A 66 5.09 -15.94 4.12
CA GLU A 66 4.72 -14.72 4.83
C GLU A 66 5.86 -13.70 4.84
N ARG A 67 7.11 -14.17 4.97
CA ARG A 67 8.32 -13.32 4.94
C ARG A 67 8.61 -12.70 3.57
N ASN A 68 7.95 -13.17 2.52
CA ASN A 68 8.28 -12.85 1.13
C ASN A 68 9.75 -13.17 0.79
N ASP A 69 10.31 -14.22 1.40
CA ASP A 69 11.66 -14.69 1.08
C ASP A 69 11.58 -15.72 -0.05
N PHE A 70 11.81 -15.23 -1.28
CA PHE A 70 11.85 -16.06 -2.49
C PHE A 70 13.28 -16.42 -2.91
N SER A 71 14.29 -16.15 -2.07
CA SER A 71 15.70 -16.36 -2.42
C SER A 71 16.08 -17.84 -2.66
N SER A 72 15.22 -18.76 -2.23
CA SER A 72 15.34 -20.22 -2.42
C SER A 72 14.24 -20.80 -3.33
N PHE A 73 13.51 -19.97 -4.07
CA PHE A 73 12.39 -20.42 -4.88
C PHE A 73 12.87 -21.21 -6.10
N GLN A 74 12.27 -22.39 -6.31
CA GLN A 74 12.64 -23.30 -7.40
C GLN A 74 12.29 -22.66 -8.75
N GLY A 75 13.24 -22.68 -9.69
CA GLY A 75 13.09 -22.06 -11.01
C GLY A 75 13.73 -20.67 -11.15
N LEU A 76 14.24 -20.08 -10.07
CA LEU A 76 15.19 -18.96 -10.18
C LEU A 76 16.52 -19.45 -10.76
N PRO A 77 17.27 -18.62 -11.51
CA PRO A 77 18.56 -19.02 -12.06
C PRO A 77 19.50 -19.48 -10.93
N ASP A 78 20.09 -20.67 -11.11
CA ASP A 78 21.03 -21.26 -10.16
C ASP A 78 22.06 -20.23 -9.70
N LYS A 79 22.28 -20.11 -8.38
CA LYS A 79 23.38 -19.31 -7.79
C LYS A 79 24.78 -19.84 -8.15
N LYS A 80 24.89 -20.76 -9.12
CA LYS A 80 26.14 -21.40 -9.54
C LYS A 80 26.95 -20.45 -10.43
N GLY A 81 27.54 -19.44 -9.81
CA GLY A 81 28.62 -18.63 -10.34
C GLY A 81 29.60 -18.35 -9.22
N ASN A 82 30.88 -18.64 -9.44
CA ASN A 82 31.95 -18.34 -8.48
C ASN A 82 31.91 -16.85 -8.14
N ARG A 83 31.70 -16.56 -6.84
CA ARG A 83 32.07 -15.36 -6.07
C ARG A 83 31.65 -14.01 -6.70
N GLU A 84 30.76 -13.30 -5.98
CA GLU A 84 30.38 -11.88 -6.13
C GLU A 84 29.15 -11.49 -6.97
N PHE A 85 28.31 -12.44 -7.38
CA PHE A 85 26.98 -12.07 -7.90
C PHE A 85 26.01 -11.82 -6.74
N TYR A 86 25.66 -10.54 -6.53
CA TYR A 86 24.54 -10.17 -5.65
C TYR A 86 23.25 -10.30 -6.45
N ASN A 87 22.50 -11.38 -6.24
CA ASN A 87 21.12 -11.45 -6.71
C ASN A 87 20.24 -10.67 -5.73
N ASN A 88 20.07 -9.37 -5.99
CA ASN A 88 18.96 -8.62 -5.38
C ASN A 88 17.70 -8.90 -6.19
N TYR A 89 16.58 -9.11 -5.48
CA TYR A 89 15.28 -9.33 -6.09
C TYR A 89 14.34 -8.20 -5.65
N SER A 90 13.75 -7.49 -6.61
CA SER A 90 12.58 -6.65 -6.32
C SER A 90 11.32 -7.47 -6.57
N LEU A 91 10.46 -7.53 -5.55
CA LEU A 91 9.18 -8.23 -5.58
C LEU A 91 8.07 -7.27 -5.96
N ILE A 92 7.35 -7.58 -7.04
CA ILE A 92 6.16 -6.84 -7.45
C ILE A 92 4.98 -7.80 -7.35
N TYR A 93 4.05 -7.50 -6.44
CA TYR A 93 2.90 -8.34 -6.20
C TYR A 93 1.91 -8.25 -7.35
N SER A 94 1.38 -9.41 -7.71
CA SER A 94 0.22 -9.52 -8.56
C SER A 94 -1.06 -9.41 -7.74
N GLU A 95 -2.16 -9.01 -8.37
CA GLU A 95 -3.50 -9.09 -7.77
C GLU A 95 -3.85 -10.56 -7.44
N ASP A 96 -3.44 -11.49 -8.31
CA ASP A 96 -3.47 -12.92 -7.99
C ASP A 96 -2.37 -13.22 -6.98
N LYS A 97 -2.73 -13.39 -5.71
CA LYS A 97 -1.78 -13.72 -4.63
C LYS A 97 -0.98 -14.99 -4.84
N ASN A 98 -1.33 -15.83 -5.83
CA ASN A 98 -0.52 -16.97 -6.22
C ASN A 98 0.55 -16.64 -7.26
N LYS A 99 0.61 -15.40 -7.74
CA LYS A 99 1.58 -14.91 -8.72
C LYS A 99 2.36 -13.75 -8.15
N ILE A 100 3.66 -13.76 -8.39
CA ILE A 100 4.55 -12.63 -8.12
C ILE A 100 5.40 -12.39 -9.35
N ALA A 101 5.83 -11.15 -9.54
CA ALA A 101 6.88 -10.84 -10.48
C ALA A 101 8.17 -10.52 -9.70
N LEU A 102 9.26 -11.16 -10.12
CA LEU A 102 10.59 -11.02 -9.54
C LEU A 102 11.50 -10.35 -10.55
N VAL A 103 12.06 -9.19 -10.19
CA VAL A 103 13.10 -8.53 -10.96
C VAL A 103 14.45 -8.89 -10.35
N SER A 104 15.24 -9.69 -11.05
CA SER A 104 16.58 -10.12 -10.65
C SER A 104 17.64 -9.23 -11.31
N PHE A 105 18.52 -8.68 -10.49
CA PHE A 105 19.70 -7.93 -10.95
C PHE A 105 20.91 -8.87 -10.93
N ILE A 106 21.50 -9.15 -12.09
CA ILE A 106 22.69 -10.00 -12.23
C ILE A 106 23.85 -9.10 -12.68
N GLY A 107 24.73 -8.73 -11.77
CA GLY A 107 25.91 -7.91 -12.07
C GLY A 107 27.13 -8.30 -11.23
N SER A 108 28.31 -8.03 -11.78
CA SER A 108 29.57 -7.93 -11.05
C SER A 108 29.92 -6.45 -10.87
N LYS A 109 30.70 -6.08 -9.84
CA LYS A 109 31.13 -4.68 -9.58
C LYS A 109 31.72 -3.95 -10.79
N GLU A 110 32.21 -4.69 -11.80
CA GLU A 110 32.91 -4.15 -12.98
C GLU A 110 32.13 -4.20 -14.31
N LYS A 111 30.89 -4.72 -14.36
CA LYS A 111 30.11 -4.84 -15.62
C LYS A 111 28.66 -4.44 -15.45
N GLU A 112 28.06 -3.95 -16.55
CA GLU A 112 26.62 -3.64 -16.63
C GLU A 112 25.78 -4.78 -16.04
N SER A 113 24.90 -4.42 -15.09
CA SER A 113 23.98 -5.36 -14.48
C SER A 113 22.94 -5.79 -15.51
N LYS A 114 22.95 -7.08 -15.85
CA LYS A 114 21.87 -7.67 -16.63
C LYS A 114 20.66 -7.84 -15.74
N GLN A 115 19.55 -7.25 -16.14
CA GLN A 115 18.28 -7.37 -15.44
C GLN A 115 17.45 -8.47 -16.10
N LYS A 116 16.88 -9.37 -15.31
CA LYS A 116 15.97 -10.42 -15.76
C LYS A 116 14.71 -10.38 -14.93
N GLU A 117 13.57 -10.62 -15.56
CA GLU A 117 12.31 -10.68 -14.84
C GLU A 117 11.73 -12.09 -14.91
N PHE A 118 11.05 -12.48 -13.85
CA PHE A 118 10.41 -13.77 -13.73
C PHE A 118 8.99 -13.60 -13.20
N ILE A 119 8.03 -14.24 -13.82
CA ILE A 119 6.70 -14.44 -13.21
C ILE A 119 6.74 -15.80 -12.52
N CYS A 120 6.49 -15.81 -11.22
CA CYS A 120 6.49 -17.03 -10.42
C CYS A 120 5.10 -17.37 -9.90
N ASN A 121 4.73 -18.64 -10.01
CA ASN A 121 3.56 -19.21 -9.38
C ASN A 121 3.95 -19.79 -8.01
N ILE A 122 3.50 -19.13 -6.95
CA ILE A 122 3.79 -19.48 -5.56
C ILE A 122 3.35 -20.91 -5.23
N SER A 123 2.12 -21.26 -5.60
CA SER A 123 1.52 -22.56 -5.28
C SER A 123 2.22 -23.72 -5.99
N LYS A 124 2.68 -23.50 -7.23
CA LYS A 124 3.37 -24.51 -8.03
C LYS A 124 4.89 -24.54 -7.81
N LYS A 125 5.46 -23.52 -7.17
CA LYS A 125 6.91 -23.36 -7.01
C LYS A 125 7.66 -23.31 -8.35
N GLU A 126 7.08 -22.60 -9.32
CA GLU A 126 7.60 -22.50 -10.68
C GLU A 126 7.78 -21.03 -11.07
N CYS A 127 8.85 -20.71 -11.79
CA CYS A 127 9.10 -19.38 -12.37
C CYS A 127 9.32 -19.49 -13.88
N GLN A 128 8.82 -18.52 -14.62
CA GLN A 128 9.05 -18.36 -16.05
C GLN A 128 9.69 -17.00 -16.30
N GLN A 129 10.76 -16.96 -17.10
CA GLN A 129 11.41 -15.71 -17.47
C GLN A 129 10.50 -14.97 -18.44
N GLU A 130 10.19 -13.71 -18.12
CA GLU A 130 9.32 -12.83 -18.89
C GLU A 130 9.98 -11.46 -19.02
N SER A 131 9.42 -10.61 -19.87
CA SER A 131 9.75 -9.18 -19.93
C SER A 131 8.44 -8.43 -19.77
N LEU A 132 8.09 -8.06 -18.55
CA LEU A 132 6.96 -7.20 -18.23
C LEU A 132 7.45 -5.75 -18.08
N PHE A 133 8.30 -5.48 -17.09
CA PHE A 133 8.64 -4.12 -16.65
C PHE A 133 9.66 -3.42 -17.53
N PHE A 134 10.53 -4.17 -18.20
CA PHE A 134 11.55 -3.66 -19.14
C PHE A 134 11.09 -3.67 -20.59
N ASN A 135 9.80 -3.86 -20.86
CA ASN A 135 9.27 -3.66 -22.22
C ASN A 135 9.41 -2.19 -22.64
N LYS A 136 9.60 -1.97 -23.95
CA LYS A 136 9.63 -0.63 -24.53
C LYS A 136 8.21 -0.07 -24.60
N TYR A 137 7.71 0.33 -23.45
CA TYR A 137 6.42 0.97 -23.34
C TYR A 137 6.41 2.31 -24.08
N LYS A 138 5.36 2.53 -24.87
CA LYS A 138 5.13 3.75 -25.62
C LYS A 138 4.25 4.70 -24.81
N ILE A 139 4.78 5.89 -24.52
CA ILE A 139 3.98 7.06 -24.12
C ILE A 139 4.18 8.13 -25.18
N ASN A 140 3.25 8.35 -26.11
CA ASN A 140 3.37 9.45 -27.08
C ASN A 140 4.80 9.57 -27.70
N ASN A 141 5.43 8.43 -28.06
CA ASN A 141 6.82 8.29 -28.55
C ASN A 141 7.99 8.40 -27.53
N LEU A 142 7.74 8.40 -26.23
CA LEU A 142 8.78 8.34 -25.18
C LEU A 142 8.98 6.91 -24.66
N ASN A 143 10.25 6.50 -24.52
CA ASN A 143 10.67 5.24 -23.91
C ASN A 143 10.82 5.42 -22.39
N ILE A 144 10.01 4.70 -21.61
CA ILE A 144 10.01 4.80 -20.14
C ILE A 144 11.29 4.26 -19.51
N ILE A 145 11.95 3.26 -20.13
CA ILE A 145 13.10 2.54 -19.54
C ILE A 145 14.28 3.49 -19.24
N SER A 146 14.37 4.64 -19.92
CA SER A 146 15.43 5.62 -19.66
C SER A 146 15.23 6.45 -18.39
N ARG A 147 14.08 6.31 -17.71
CA ARG A 147 13.77 6.97 -16.45
C ARG A 147 13.75 5.92 -15.34
N SER A 148 14.36 6.23 -14.19
CA SER A 148 14.28 5.39 -13.00
C SER A 148 12.83 5.27 -12.56
N VAL A 149 12.17 4.16 -12.89
CA VAL A 149 10.75 3.91 -12.57
C VAL A 149 10.68 3.02 -11.34
N LEU A 150 9.96 3.48 -10.32
CA LEU A 150 9.56 2.67 -9.19
C LEU A 150 8.27 1.91 -9.52
N TRP A 151 8.36 0.61 -9.78
CA TRP A 151 7.18 -0.22 -10.02
C TRP A 151 6.43 -0.50 -8.72
N LEU A 152 5.15 -0.11 -8.68
CA LEU A 152 4.29 -0.16 -7.50
C LEU A 152 3.46 -1.44 -7.41
N GLY A 153 3.08 -2.03 -8.54
CA GLY A 153 2.23 -3.22 -8.56
C GLY A 153 1.84 -3.70 -9.95
N TRP A 154 1.32 -4.93 -10.03
CA TRP A 154 0.85 -5.53 -11.27
C TRP A 154 -0.59 -6.08 -11.14
N ASN A 155 -1.52 -5.50 -11.87
CA ASN A 155 -2.86 -6.04 -12.02
C ASN A 155 -2.89 -7.10 -13.13
N SER A 156 -2.66 -8.37 -12.80
CA SER A 156 -2.64 -9.47 -13.77
C SER A 156 -3.99 -9.79 -14.41
N LYS A 157 -5.11 -9.33 -13.84
CA LYS A 157 -6.43 -9.52 -14.44
C LYS A 157 -6.68 -8.53 -15.58
N LYS A 158 -6.16 -7.30 -15.42
CA LYS A 158 -6.26 -6.23 -16.42
C LYS A 158 -5.01 -6.13 -17.32
N ASN A 159 -3.99 -6.95 -17.07
CA ASN A 159 -2.66 -6.87 -17.71
C ASN A 159 -2.06 -5.46 -17.63
N ILE A 160 -2.17 -4.79 -16.47
CA ILE A 160 -1.63 -3.46 -16.25
C ILE A 160 -0.52 -3.51 -15.20
N VAL A 161 0.63 -2.90 -15.50
CA VAL A 161 1.68 -2.60 -14.51
C VAL A 161 1.66 -1.12 -14.15
N LEU A 162 1.83 -0.82 -12.87
CA LEU A 162 1.86 0.55 -12.36
C LEU A 162 3.27 0.93 -11.95
N GLY A 163 3.73 2.08 -12.44
CA GLY A 163 5.06 2.60 -12.15
C GLY A 163 5.03 4.09 -11.86
N LEU A 164 5.85 4.54 -10.90
CA LEU A 164 6.02 5.94 -10.54
C LEU A 164 7.38 6.41 -11.04
N VAL A 165 7.39 7.45 -11.88
CA VAL A 165 8.60 8.19 -12.22
C VAL A 165 8.70 9.35 -11.23
N THR A 166 9.62 9.20 -10.27
CA THR A 166 9.76 10.10 -9.13
C THR A 166 10.58 11.34 -9.49
N ASN A 167 10.13 12.51 -9.05
CA ASN A 167 10.94 13.74 -9.04
C ASN A 167 11.49 14.02 -7.62
N SER A 168 10.88 13.44 -6.59
CA SER A 168 11.32 13.41 -5.20
C SER A 168 10.74 12.17 -4.50
N VAL A 169 10.99 11.98 -3.21
CA VAL A 169 10.33 10.92 -2.41
C VAL A 169 8.80 11.09 -2.53
N ASN A 170 8.12 10.04 -3.00
CA ASN A 170 6.65 9.92 -3.18
C ASN A 170 5.95 10.92 -4.12
N ASN A 171 6.64 11.94 -4.66
CA ASN A 171 6.08 12.81 -5.69
C ASN A 171 6.56 12.39 -7.08
N GLY A 172 5.64 12.35 -8.03
CA GLY A 172 6.02 12.00 -9.39
C GLY A 172 4.89 11.94 -10.39
N THR A 173 5.21 11.35 -11.53
CA THR A 173 4.22 10.98 -12.54
C THR A 173 3.97 9.48 -12.45
N LEU A 174 2.75 9.11 -12.14
CA LEU A 174 2.27 7.74 -12.16
C LEU A 174 1.92 7.34 -13.59
N TYR A 175 2.34 6.13 -13.95
CA TYR A 175 2.07 5.47 -15.22
C TYR A 175 1.31 4.18 -14.96
N ALA A 176 0.35 3.89 -15.81
CA ALA A 176 -0.34 2.62 -15.90
C ALA A 176 -0.15 2.09 -17.32
N CYS A 177 0.60 1.00 -17.44
CA CYS A 177 1.05 0.45 -18.71
C CYS A 177 0.38 -0.88 -18.99
N ASN A 178 -0.31 -0.97 -20.13
CA ASN A 178 -0.87 -2.23 -20.59
C ASN A 178 0.22 -3.09 -21.20
N ILE A 179 0.35 -4.32 -20.70
CA ILE A 179 1.39 -5.27 -21.13
C ILE A 179 1.16 -5.72 -22.57
N ASP A 180 -0.10 -5.97 -22.97
CA ASP A 180 -0.43 -6.55 -24.29
C ASP A 180 -0.25 -5.53 -25.42
N THR A 181 -0.65 -4.27 -25.17
CA THR A 181 -0.57 -3.20 -26.17
C THR A 181 0.71 -2.38 -26.08
N GLU A 182 1.46 -2.54 -25.00
CA GLU A 182 2.65 -1.75 -24.65
C GLU A 182 2.38 -0.23 -24.58
N ILE A 183 1.12 0.18 -24.36
CA ILE A 183 0.70 1.58 -24.24
C ILE A 183 0.58 1.93 -22.77
N CYS A 184 1.10 3.11 -22.39
CA CYS A 184 0.91 3.65 -21.05
C CYS A 184 0.05 4.90 -21.03
N ASN A 185 -0.84 4.96 -20.04
CA ASN A 185 -1.50 6.17 -19.59
C ASN A 185 -0.73 6.77 -18.42
N LYS A 186 -0.87 8.08 -18.20
CA LYS A 186 -0.24 8.78 -17.08
C LYS A 186 -1.21 9.75 -16.42
N ASN A 187 -0.94 10.14 -15.18
CA ASN A 187 -1.65 11.28 -14.61
C ASN A 187 -1.26 12.59 -15.31
N THR A 188 -2.24 13.47 -15.43
CA THR A 188 -2.11 14.80 -16.06
C THR A 188 -1.81 15.89 -15.03
N GLU A 189 -2.31 15.73 -13.80
CA GLU A 189 -2.06 16.64 -12.68
C GLU A 189 -0.59 16.63 -12.27
N ALA A 190 -0.01 17.83 -12.14
CA ALA A 190 1.35 18.00 -11.64
C ALA A 190 1.38 17.97 -10.11
N ASN A 191 2.55 17.64 -9.54
CA ASN A 191 2.84 17.70 -8.10
C ASN A 191 1.88 16.87 -7.24
N LEU A 192 1.50 15.69 -7.73
CA LEU A 192 0.79 14.70 -6.93
C LEU A 192 1.78 13.92 -6.05
N ASN A 193 1.43 13.81 -4.77
CA ASN A 193 2.06 12.90 -3.81
C ASN A 193 1.31 11.56 -3.82
N PHE A 194 2.06 10.46 -3.81
CA PHE A 194 1.55 9.09 -3.73
C PHE A 194 2.09 8.46 -2.44
N PRO A 195 1.34 8.56 -1.33
CA PRO A 195 1.79 8.03 -0.04
C PRO A 195 2.02 6.52 -0.06
N ASN A 196 2.76 6.01 0.93
CA ASN A 196 2.92 4.57 1.10
C ASN A 196 1.55 3.88 1.23
N GLY A 197 1.32 2.83 0.46
CA GLY A 197 0.01 2.15 0.42
C GLY A 197 -1.08 2.86 -0.39
N ALA A 198 -0.73 3.85 -1.21
CA ALA A 198 -1.65 4.53 -2.13
C ALA A 198 -2.45 3.60 -3.05
N LEU A 199 -1.87 2.47 -3.47
CA LEU A 199 -2.52 1.47 -4.33
C LEU A 199 -3.44 0.56 -3.49
N ASN A 200 -4.68 0.36 -3.94
CA ASN A 200 -5.62 -0.50 -3.24
C ASN A 200 -5.27 -2.00 -3.34
N LYS A 201 -5.94 -2.83 -2.54
CA LYS A 201 -5.65 -4.28 -2.45
C LYS A 201 -5.91 -5.04 -3.76
N SER A 202 -6.89 -4.61 -4.53
CA SER A 202 -7.25 -5.17 -5.84
C SER A 202 -6.36 -4.65 -6.97
N LEU A 203 -5.42 -3.75 -6.66
CA LEU A 203 -4.50 -3.10 -7.59
C LEU A 203 -5.23 -2.47 -8.78
N ASP A 204 -6.42 -1.91 -8.57
CA ASP A 204 -7.26 -1.34 -9.63
C ASP A 204 -7.62 0.13 -9.42
N LYS A 205 -7.27 0.68 -8.25
CA LYS A 205 -7.40 2.09 -7.91
C LYS A 205 -6.20 2.57 -7.14
N VAL A 206 -5.89 3.85 -7.31
CA VAL A 206 -4.78 4.51 -6.63
C VAL A 206 -5.24 5.83 -6.04
N ILE A 207 -4.77 6.11 -4.83
CA ILE A 207 -4.95 7.40 -4.17
C ILE A 207 -3.76 8.30 -4.50
N ALA A 208 -4.04 9.54 -4.87
CA ALA A 208 -3.06 10.61 -4.92
C ALA A 208 -3.50 11.75 -4.00
N ILE A 209 -2.53 12.40 -3.37
CA ILE A 209 -2.74 13.56 -2.52
C ILE A 209 -2.19 14.78 -3.24
N LYS A 210 -2.97 15.84 -3.31
CA LYS A 210 -2.51 17.16 -3.73
C LYS A 210 -2.53 18.09 -2.53
N GLN A 211 -1.32 18.40 -2.07
CA GLN A 211 -1.10 19.42 -1.05
C GLN A 211 -0.93 20.74 -1.80
N ASN A 212 -1.91 21.64 -1.72
CA ASN A 212 -1.78 22.97 -2.31
C ASN A 212 -1.00 23.87 -1.34
N ASP A 213 0.23 23.49 -1.05
CA ASP A 213 1.12 24.22 -0.16
C ASP A 213 1.84 25.32 -0.97
N ILE A 214 2.05 26.47 -0.33
CA ILE A 214 2.99 27.48 -0.84
C ILE A 214 4.29 27.27 -0.07
N ALA A 215 5.32 26.79 -0.77
CA ALA A 215 6.61 26.46 -0.16
C ALA A 215 7.13 27.62 0.70
N ASN A 216 7.45 27.32 1.97
CA ASN A 216 8.02 28.25 2.96
C ASN A 216 7.13 29.44 3.35
N GLU A 217 5.85 29.45 2.96
CA GLU A 217 4.93 30.56 3.29
C GLU A 217 3.72 30.11 4.09
N LYS A 218 3.08 28.98 3.71
CA LYS A 218 1.88 28.48 4.38
C LYS A 218 1.74 26.97 4.25
N ILE A 219 1.46 26.32 5.38
CA ILE A 219 0.87 24.97 5.40
C ILE A 219 -0.46 25.06 4.65
N GLY A 220 -0.63 24.27 3.59
CA GLY A 220 -1.64 24.52 2.56
C GLY A 220 -3.05 24.61 3.09
N ASP A 221 -3.80 25.64 2.67
CA ASP A 221 -5.19 25.85 3.09
C ASP A 221 -6.15 24.79 2.53
N LYS A 222 -5.71 24.02 1.53
CA LYS A 222 -6.55 23.04 0.84
C LYS A 222 -5.77 21.79 0.47
N TRP A 223 -6.12 20.67 1.08
CA TRP A 223 -5.60 19.35 0.70
C TRP A 223 -6.70 18.52 0.04
N GLU A 224 -6.36 17.90 -1.08
CA GLU A 224 -7.30 17.10 -1.86
C GLU A 224 -6.81 15.66 -1.99
N LEU A 225 -7.72 14.71 -1.80
CA LEU A 225 -7.54 13.30 -2.09
C LEU A 225 -8.19 12.99 -3.43
N PHE A 226 -7.41 12.49 -4.38
CA PHE A 226 -7.88 12.03 -5.67
C PHE A 226 -7.87 10.51 -5.74
N LEU A 227 -9.00 9.92 -6.14
CA LEU A 227 -9.14 8.49 -6.38
C LEU A 227 -9.16 8.22 -7.89
N TYR A 228 -8.14 7.56 -8.43
CA TYR A 228 -8.04 7.22 -9.85
C TYR A 228 -8.36 5.75 -10.13
N ASP A 229 -8.89 5.46 -11.32
CA ASP A 229 -8.91 4.10 -11.89
C ASP A 229 -7.60 3.91 -12.64
N ILE A 230 -6.92 2.78 -12.46
CA ILE A 230 -5.66 2.52 -13.15
C ILE A 230 -5.82 2.45 -14.68
N MET A 231 -7.04 2.22 -15.19
CA MET A 231 -7.32 2.22 -16.62
C MET A 231 -7.37 3.63 -17.22
N ASP A 232 -7.66 4.66 -16.42
CA ASP A 232 -7.70 6.06 -16.86
C ASP A 232 -7.15 6.99 -15.77
N LEU A 233 -5.86 7.28 -15.85
CA LEU A 233 -5.18 8.20 -14.94
C LEU A 233 -5.36 9.68 -15.30
N ASN A 234 -6.01 10.00 -16.43
CA ASN A 234 -6.10 11.40 -16.89
C ASN A 234 -7.05 12.25 -16.06
N LYS A 235 -7.97 11.61 -15.33
CA LYS A 235 -8.92 12.28 -14.44
C LYS A 235 -9.27 11.38 -13.25
N PRO A 236 -9.46 11.95 -12.05
CA PRO A 236 -9.91 11.18 -10.91
C PRO A 236 -11.35 10.72 -11.09
N ILE A 237 -11.68 9.52 -10.61
CA ILE A 237 -13.06 9.03 -10.48
C ILE A 237 -13.79 9.90 -9.45
N LYS A 238 -13.10 10.25 -8.36
CA LYS A 238 -13.61 11.10 -7.28
C LYS A 238 -12.50 11.96 -6.69
N SER A 239 -12.87 13.15 -6.23
CA SER A 239 -12.04 14.03 -5.41
C SER A 239 -12.73 14.26 -4.07
N TYR A 240 -11.93 14.38 -3.01
CA TYR A 240 -12.39 14.70 -1.67
C TYR A 240 -11.54 15.82 -1.09
N ASP A 241 -12.21 16.79 -0.46
CA ASP A 241 -11.53 17.74 0.42
C ASP A 241 -11.16 17.03 1.72
N ILE A 242 -9.86 16.96 2.01
CA ILE A 242 -9.30 16.36 3.22
C ILE A 242 -8.54 17.38 4.05
N SER A 243 -8.84 18.66 3.89
CA SER A 243 -8.14 19.75 4.60
C SER A 243 -8.27 19.66 6.12
N GLN A 244 -9.23 18.90 6.64
CA GLN A 244 -9.34 18.60 8.08
C GLN A 244 -8.22 17.68 8.60
N VAL A 245 -7.43 17.05 7.71
CA VAL A 245 -6.24 16.26 8.08
C VAL A 245 -5.07 17.15 8.51
N ILE A 246 -5.02 18.38 7.98
CA ILE A 246 -3.94 19.33 8.24
C ILE A 246 -3.91 19.67 9.73
N ASN A 247 -2.79 19.37 10.40
CA ASN A 247 -2.53 19.95 11.70
C ASN A 247 -2.04 21.40 11.52
N ARG A 248 -2.70 22.35 12.19
CA ARG A 248 -2.38 23.79 12.12
C ARG A 248 -1.65 24.29 13.37
N ASP A 249 -1.09 23.39 14.18
CA ASP A 249 -0.26 23.79 15.31
C ASP A 249 0.88 24.70 14.81
N GLU A 250 0.94 25.92 15.36
CA GLU A 250 1.81 27.01 14.91
C GLU A 250 3.31 26.68 14.98
N ASP A 251 3.67 25.65 15.75
CA ASP A 251 5.05 25.21 16.00
C ASP A 251 5.55 24.16 15.00
N LEU A 252 4.69 23.64 14.10
CA LEU A 252 5.09 22.59 13.14
C LEU A 252 5.38 23.18 11.76
N ILE A 253 6.63 23.01 11.31
CA ILE A 253 7.08 23.58 10.03
C ILE A 253 6.50 22.80 8.83
N TYR A 254 6.19 21.50 8.96
CA TYR A 254 5.54 20.69 7.91
C TYR A 254 4.71 19.51 8.47
N ASP A 255 3.44 19.39 8.06
CA ASP A 255 2.61 18.19 8.19
C ASP A 255 2.51 17.50 6.82
N GLY A 256 2.45 16.17 6.79
CA GLY A 256 2.43 15.40 5.54
C GLY A 256 1.59 14.14 5.66
N ILE A 257 0.96 13.70 4.56
CA ILE A 257 0.34 12.38 4.48
C ILE A 257 1.38 11.40 3.97
N ASN A 258 1.80 10.50 4.86
CA ASN A 258 2.92 9.60 4.60
C ASN A 258 2.44 8.17 4.28
N SER A 259 1.26 7.78 4.78
CA SER A 259 0.72 6.45 4.52
C SER A 259 -0.80 6.37 4.41
N ILE A 260 -1.24 5.37 3.66
CA ILE A 260 -2.63 4.99 3.45
C ILE A 260 -2.76 3.48 3.70
N ALA A 261 -3.77 3.07 4.46
CA ALA A 261 -4.11 1.65 4.63
C ALA A 261 -5.54 1.35 4.21
N TRP A 262 -5.70 0.42 3.27
CA TRP A 262 -7.00 0.02 2.75
C TRP A 262 -7.67 -1.08 3.57
N SER A 263 -8.97 -0.92 3.79
CA SER A 263 -9.85 -2.02 4.19
C SER A 263 -9.93 -3.10 3.11
N VAL A 264 -10.34 -4.31 3.48
CA VAL A 264 -10.44 -5.44 2.54
C VAL A 264 -11.52 -5.21 1.48
N ASP A 265 -12.59 -4.52 1.84
CA ASP A 265 -13.67 -4.11 0.92
C ASP A 265 -13.38 -2.79 0.20
N GLU A 266 -12.27 -2.12 0.54
CA GLU A 266 -11.74 -0.91 -0.09
C GLU A 266 -12.66 0.32 -0.01
N ASP A 267 -13.63 0.28 0.90
CA ASP A 267 -14.56 1.39 1.13
C ASP A 267 -14.06 2.34 2.22
N ILE A 268 -13.20 1.85 3.10
CA ILE A 268 -12.58 2.57 4.20
C ILE A 268 -11.08 2.60 4.00
N ILE A 269 -10.47 3.75 4.25
CA ILE A 269 -9.03 3.89 4.37
C ILE A 269 -8.66 4.47 5.73
N LEU A 270 -7.44 4.17 6.17
CA LEU A 270 -6.76 4.96 7.18
C LEU A 270 -5.78 5.90 6.49
N ILE A 271 -5.69 7.13 6.98
CA ILE A 271 -4.76 8.16 6.53
C ILE A 271 -3.82 8.44 7.69
N GLY A 272 -2.54 8.11 7.50
CA GLY A 272 -1.46 8.44 8.44
C GLY A 272 -0.81 9.76 8.07
N SER A 273 -0.90 10.74 8.95
CA SER A 273 -0.10 11.97 8.89
C SER A 273 1.02 11.96 9.92
N THR A 274 1.86 13.00 9.94
CA THR A 274 3.01 13.10 10.84
C THR A 274 2.66 12.80 12.32
N ARG A 275 1.49 13.23 12.81
CA ARG A 275 1.07 13.02 14.22
C ARG A 275 -0.31 12.39 14.40
N ASN A 276 -1.06 12.19 13.33
CA ASN A 276 -2.46 11.82 13.43
C ASN A 276 -2.77 10.62 12.56
N ILE A 277 -3.74 9.83 12.99
CA ILE A 277 -4.37 8.84 12.14
C ILE A 277 -5.84 9.20 12.00
N PHE A 278 -6.29 9.25 10.75
CA PHE A 278 -7.68 9.43 10.40
C PHE A 278 -8.25 8.17 9.77
N GLN A 279 -9.53 7.94 10.00
CA GLN A 279 -10.33 6.97 9.26
C GLN A 279 -11.20 7.75 8.27
N PHE A 280 -11.19 7.33 7.00
CA PHE A 280 -11.96 7.95 5.95
C PHE A 280 -12.84 6.93 5.22
N ASN A 281 -14.13 7.25 5.09
CA ASN A 281 -15.08 6.45 4.34
C ASN A 281 -15.23 7.02 2.92
N LEU A 282 -14.67 6.33 1.91
CA LEU A 282 -14.70 6.79 0.52
C LEU A 282 -16.12 6.84 -0.07
N LYS A 283 -17.05 6.03 0.45
CA LYS A 283 -18.44 6.07 -0.04
C LYS A 283 -19.20 7.29 0.45
N LYS A 284 -19.03 7.63 1.73
CA LYS A 284 -19.78 8.71 2.40
C LYS A 284 -19.05 10.06 2.36
N GLY A 285 -17.73 10.05 2.20
CA GLY A 285 -16.91 11.24 2.39
C GLY A 285 -16.73 11.62 3.86
N ASP A 286 -16.98 10.68 4.78
CA ASP A 286 -16.88 10.94 6.22
C ASP A 286 -15.44 10.74 6.68
N LEU A 287 -14.82 11.80 7.18
CA LEU A 287 -13.47 11.79 7.75
C LEU A 287 -13.54 11.94 9.27
N ARG A 288 -12.79 11.11 9.99
CA ARG A 288 -12.74 11.15 11.45
C ARG A 288 -11.33 10.88 11.95
N LYS A 289 -10.85 11.74 12.85
CA LYS A 289 -9.61 11.49 13.59
C LYS A 289 -9.80 10.36 14.60
N ILE A 290 -8.89 9.39 14.59
CA ILE A 290 -8.95 8.21 15.47
C ILE A 290 -7.75 8.11 16.42
N PHE A 291 -6.67 8.82 16.13
CA PHE A 291 -5.47 8.89 16.95
C PHE A 291 -4.79 10.25 16.76
N THR A 292 -4.21 10.75 17.86
CA THR A 292 -3.30 11.88 17.89
C THR A 292 -2.15 11.48 18.78
N ASP A 293 -0.94 11.70 18.30
CA ASP A 293 0.27 11.53 19.09
C ASP A 293 0.37 12.66 20.14
N VAL A 294 0.44 12.28 21.41
CA VAL A 294 0.41 13.20 22.57
C VAL A 294 1.79 13.46 23.13
N SER A 295 2.86 13.05 22.45
CA SER A 295 4.21 13.48 22.82
C SER A 295 4.30 15.01 22.76
N GLU A 296 4.54 15.62 23.92
CA GLU A 296 4.82 17.05 24.09
C GLU A 296 6.34 17.22 24.20
N GLY A 297 6.97 17.93 23.27
CA GLY A 297 8.39 18.27 23.35
C GLY A 297 8.99 18.75 22.02
N GLU A 298 9.88 19.75 22.10
CA GLU A 298 10.85 20.05 21.04
C GLU A 298 11.83 18.87 20.96
N GLY A 299 11.78 18.10 19.86
CA GLY A 299 12.58 16.89 19.68
C GLY A 299 11.75 15.72 19.13
N ASP A 300 11.39 15.82 17.84
CA ASP A 300 11.07 14.77 16.86
C ASP A 300 10.70 13.36 17.38
N THR A 301 9.69 13.25 18.23
CA THR A 301 9.02 11.98 18.47
C THR A 301 7.89 11.82 17.47
N TYR A 302 8.13 10.99 16.47
CA TYR A 302 7.15 10.62 15.46
C TYR A 302 6.86 9.13 15.57
N TRP A 303 5.58 8.76 15.74
CA TRP A 303 5.16 7.42 15.31
C TRP A 303 5.59 7.22 13.85
N ASN A 304 5.91 5.98 13.46
CA ASN A 304 6.36 5.70 12.09
C ASN A 304 5.20 5.87 11.10
N SER A 305 5.03 7.10 10.65
CA SER A 305 3.91 7.54 9.81
C SER A 305 3.98 6.99 8.38
N ASP A 306 5.11 6.41 7.99
CA ASP A 306 5.27 5.72 6.70
C ASP A 306 4.56 4.37 6.66
N HIS A 307 4.22 3.80 7.82
CA HIS A 307 3.72 2.43 7.91
C HIS A 307 2.53 2.28 8.85
N ILE A 308 1.34 2.60 8.34
CA ILE A 308 0.06 2.18 8.93
C ILE A 308 -0.50 0.95 8.22
N LYS A 309 -1.10 0.04 8.99
CA LYS A 309 -1.84 -1.11 8.46
C LYS A 309 -3.23 -1.20 9.05
N LEU A 310 -4.16 -1.76 8.28
CA LEU A 310 -5.51 -2.08 8.71
C LEU A 310 -5.69 -3.59 8.63
N SER A 311 -6.10 -4.17 9.76
CA SER A 311 -6.47 -5.59 9.90
C SER A 311 -7.47 -6.06 8.84
N LEU A 312 -7.55 -7.37 8.63
CA LEU A 312 -8.42 -7.97 7.60
C LEU A 312 -9.91 -7.73 7.88
N SER A 313 -10.33 -7.79 9.14
CA SER A 313 -11.68 -7.41 9.56
C SER A 313 -11.94 -5.91 9.55
N GLY A 314 -10.89 -5.09 9.42
CA GLY A 314 -10.99 -3.63 9.58
C GLY A 314 -11.22 -3.18 11.03
N ARG A 315 -11.05 -4.07 12.02
CA ARG A 315 -11.25 -3.74 13.45
C ARG A 315 -10.05 -3.00 14.05
N TYR A 316 -8.84 -3.38 13.69
CA TYR A 316 -7.61 -2.85 14.25
C TYR A 316 -6.85 -2.01 13.22
N ALA A 317 -6.52 -0.76 13.59
CA ALA A 317 -5.43 -0.01 12.98
C ALA A 317 -4.11 -0.39 13.69
N ILE A 318 -3.03 -0.51 12.95
CA ILE A 318 -1.75 -1.06 13.43
C ILE A 318 -0.63 -0.14 12.98
N PHE A 319 0.26 0.23 13.88
CA PHE A 319 1.39 1.11 13.59
C PHE A 319 2.53 0.86 14.58
N ILE A 320 3.72 1.37 14.26
CA ILE A 320 4.85 1.39 15.19
C ILE A 320 5.02 2.79 15.74
N ASP A 321 5.15 2.86 17.05
CA ASP A 321 5.50 4.06 17.78
C ASP A 321 6.97 4.01 18.22
N ASN A 322 7.70 5.10 18.06
CA ASN A 322 9.12 5.22 18.33
C ASN A 322 9.35 6.27 19.42
N PRO A 323 9.22 5.90 20.72
CA PRO A 323 9.15 6.86 21.81
C PRO A 323 10.45 7.66 22.05
N ASN A 324 11.61 7.21 21.55
CA ASN A 324 12.91 7.83 21.80
C ASN A 324 13.73 7.92 20.50
N MET A 325 13.45 8.92 19.66
CA MET A 325 14.36 9.37 18.59
C MET A 325 15.29 10.49 19.10
N ASP A 326 15.54 10.56 20.40
CA ASP A 326 16.58 11.43 20.94
C ASP A 326 17.91 11.03 20.31
N MET A 327 18.57 12.04 19.72
CA MET A 327 19.86 11.94 19.04
C MET A 327 20.74 10.92 19.74
N ALA A 328 21.11 9.87 19.03
CA ALA A 328 22.13 8.95 19.49
C ALA A 328 23.37 9.78 19.86
N ASP A 329 23.65 9.91 21.16
CA ASP A 329 24.98 10.29 21.61
C ASP A 329 25.96 9.35 20.90
N GLU A 330 26.81 9.92 20.03
CA GLU A 330 27.70 9.28 19.05
C GLU A 330 28.77 8.33 19.66
N LYS A 331 28.55 7.73 20.83
CA LYS A 331 29.58 7.03 21.60
C LYS A 331 29.31 5.57 21.94
N ASN A 332 28.19 4.97 21.53
CA ASN A 332 27.99 3.52 21.67
C ASN A 332 27.34 2.89 20.42
N ASP A 333 28.17 2.20 19.64
CA ASP A 333 27.87 1.47 18.38
C ASP A 333 26.91 0.25 18.52
N GLU A 334 25.98 0.25 19.48
CA GLU A 334 24.96 -0.82 19.67
C GLU A 334 23.50 -0.34 19.46
N SER A 335 23.32 0.84 18.87
CA SER A 335 22.03 1.55 18.83
C SER A 335 21.07 1.03 17.75
N GLY A 336 20.28 0.00 18.09
CA GLY A 336 19.01 -0.26 17.40
C GLY A 336 17.88 0.56 18.03
N GLU A 337 17.09 1.24 17.21
CA GLU A 337 15.93 2.03 17.65
C GLU A 337 14.89 1.12 18.33
N ASN A 338 14.39 1.54 19.49
CA ASN A 338 13.32 0.82 20.20
C ASN A 338 11.96 1.23 19.64
N GLY A 339 11.28 0.31 18.97
CA GLY A 339 9.91 0.49 18.48
C GLY A 339 8.89 -0.24 19.36
N ILE A 340 7.68 0.31 19.43
CA ILE A 340 6.51 -0.26 20.10
C ILE A 340 5.42 -0.51 19.05
N LEU A 341 5.07 -1.77 18.79
CA LEU A 341 3.91 -2.11 17.99
C LEU A 341 2.64 -1.78 18.78
N LYS A 342 1.87 -0.81 18.27
CA LYS A 342 0.58 -0.42 18.83
C LYS A 342 -0.55 -0.80 17.89
N ILE A 343 -1.70 -1.09 18.49
CA ILE A 343 -2.97 -1.25 17.78
C ILE A 343 -4.04 -0.32 18.36
N ILE A 344 -4.95 0.15 17.50
CA ILE A 344 -6.15 0.88 17.89
C ILE A 344 -7.34 -0.02 17.58
N ASP A 345 -8.10 -0.41 18.60
CA ASP A 345 -9.36 -1.15 18.42
C ASP A 345 -10.49 -0.18 18.04
N LEU A 346 -10.78 -0.09 16.74
CA LEU A 346 -11.76 0.81 16.14
C LEU A 346 -13.20 0.47 16.55
N GLN A 347 -13.44 -0.74 17.06
CA GLN A 347 -14.75 -1.15 17.58
C GLN A 347 -14.90 -0.90 19.09
N ASN A 348 -13.80 -0.66 19.79
CA ASN A 348 -13.79 -0.43 21.23
C ASN A 348 -13.34 0.99 21.59
N LYS A 349 -14.10 1.99 21.12
CA LYS A 349 -13.86 3.42 21.38
C LYS A 349 -12.43 3.87 21.05
N ASN A 350 -11.80 3.27 20.04
CA ASN A 350 -10.41 3.53 19.65
C ASN A 350 -9.40 3.28 20.79
N LYS A 351 -9.64 2.25 21.62
CA LYS A 351 -8.69 1.86 22.67
C LYS A 351 -7.35 1.48 22.05
N ILE A 352 -6.27 2.08 22.57
CA ILE A 352 -4.90 1.79 22.15
C ILE A 352 -4.33 0.68 23.03
N ILE A 353 -3.64 -0.27 22.41
CA ILE A 353 -3.00 -1.40 23.07
C ILE A 353 -1.60 -1.58 22.50
N SER A 354 -0.58 -1.61 23.37
CA SER A 354 0.78 -1.99 23.00
C SER A 354 0.90 -3.52 23.01
N LEU A 355 1.37 -4.11 21.90
CA LEU A 355 1.47 -5.57 21.76
C LEU A 355 2.89 -6.09 21.91
N LEU A 356 3.87 -5.35 21.40
CA LEU A 356 5.28 -5.75 21.39
C LEU A 356 6.15 -4.50 21.47
N GLN A 357 7.22 -4.58 22.26
CA GLN A 357 8.31 -3.61 22.27
C GLN A 357 9.60 -4.34 21.96
N ALA A 358 10.36 -3.86 20.98
CA ALA A 358 11.60 -4.50 20.55
C ALA A 358 12.54 -3.50 19.86
N LYS A 359 13.85 -3.80 19.91
CA LYS A 359 14.86 -3.12 19.09
C LYS A 359 14.69 -3.50 17.63
N ASN A 360 14.92 -2.54 16.72
CA ASN A 360 14.86 -2.73 15.27
C ASN A 360 13.53 -3.36 14.82
N LEU A 361 12.43 -2.89 15.40
CA LEU A 361 11.09 -3.37 15.11
C LEU A 361 10.60 -2.76 13.79
N ILE A 362 10.19 -3.61 12.84
CA ILE A 362 9.69 -3.20 11.53
C ILE A 362 8.32 -3.85 11.28
N LEU A 363 7.37 -3.04 10.83
CA LEU A 363 6.05 -3.51 10.41
C LEU A 363 6.12 -3.92 8.94
N LYS A 364 5.90 -5.20 8.64
CA LYS A 364 6.03 -5.76 7.28
C LYS A 364 4.73 -5.83 6.55
#